data_AF-A0A6J8ANQ4-F1
#
_entry.id   AF-A0A6J8ANQ4-F1
#
_cell.length_a   1.000
_cell.length_b   1.000
_cell.length_c   1.000
_cell.angle_alpha   90.00
_cell.angle_beta   90.00
_cell.angle_gamma   90.00
#
_symmetry.space_group_name_H-M   'P 1'
#
loop_
_entity.id
_entity.type
_entity.pdbx_description
1 polymer ?
#
loop_
_entity_poly.entity_id
_entity_poly.type
_entity_poly.pdbx_seq_one_letter_code
_entity_poly.pdbx_strand_id
1 'polypeptide(L)'
;MPGIVLFQRRWSFGSDDLVVPAVVLLFMHIAWEVVLAVILGVVDFEQAKTCTVGLVNLKNYLLGYLVMISVAIVIEVIIFWVSLRGTILHAEPRDCMQYLLYTKLAVLLFEFSWQIVGILWLVKHYQSCKSESPKKAALAIIIINWIVMLSIIISTWCTYDIAGRKWVKMKRFQESLKEKTKRNKRNSGRRNWRQRSSFLRLIFRYRDMER
;
A
#
# COMPACT_ATOMS: atom_id res chain seq x y z
N MET A 1 -1.30 -14.73 -5.79
CA MET A 1 -0.54 -15.07 -4.56
C MET A 1 -1.41 -14.80 -3.32
N PRO A 2 -1.15 -15.42 -2.15
CA PRO A 2 -1.88 -15.05 -0.94
C PRO A 2 -1.59 -13.59 -0.58
N GLY A 3 -2.64 -12.79 -0.34
CA GLY A 3 -2.49 -11.39 0.10
C GLY A 3 -1.83 -11.30 1.48
N ILE A 4 -1.06 -10.23 1.70
CA ILE A 4 -0.28 -9.98 2.92
C ILE A 4 -1.20 -9.80 4.13
N VAL A 5 -0.75 -10.17 5.32
CA VAL A 5 -1.49 -9.98 6.56
C VAL A 5 -0.80 -8.89 7.36
N LEU A 6 -1.45 -7.73 7.53
CA LEU A 6 -0.98 -6.64 8.39
C LEU A 6 -2.07 -6.34 9.41
N PHE A 7 -1.69 -6.06 10.66
CA PHE A 7 -2.61 -5.81 11.76
C PHE A 7 -3.62 -6.95 11.99
N GLN A 8 -3.17 -8.20 11.88
CA GLN A 8 -4.01 -9.40 11.98
C GLN A 8 -5.14 -9.46 10.94
N ARG A 9 -5.07 -8.66 9.87
CA ARG A 9 -6.07 -8.62 8.81
C ARG A 9 -5.42 -8.83 7.45
N ARG A 10 -6.12 -9.50 6.54
CA ARG A 10 -5.62 -9.75 5.20
C ARG A 10 -5.87 -8.53 4.29
N TRP A 11 -4.86 -8.13 3.55
CA TRP A 11 -4.95 -7.03 2.58
C TRP A 11 -5.15 -7.56 1.17
N SER A 12 -5.74 -6.72 0.32
CA SER A 12 -6.12 -7.11 -1.04
C SER A 12 -4.94 -7.22 -2.02
N PHE A 13 -3.78 -6.64 -1.68
CA PHE A 13 -2.59 -6.65 -2.52
C PHE A 13 -1.56 -7.68 -2.04
N GLY A 14 -0.85 -8.29 -2.99
CA GLY A 14 0.32 -9.10 -2.74
C GLY A 14 1.56 -8.24 -2.49
N SER A 15 2.66 -8.86 -2.06
CA SER A 15 3.96 -8.18 -1.99
C SER A 15 4.40 -7.60 -3.33
N ASP A 16 4.06 -8.28 -4.43
CA ASP A 16 4.54 -7.95 -5.77
C ASP A 16 3.81 -6.72 -6.33
N ASP A 17 2.59 -6.45 -5.85
CA ASP A 17 1.80 -5.28 -6.21
C ASP A 17 2.34 -3.99 -5.56
N LEU A 18 3.24 -4.11 -4.57
CA LEU A 18 3.86 -2.96 -3.87
C LEU A 18 5.01 -2.33 -4.66
N VAL A 19 5.55 -3.01 -5.68
CA VAL A 19 6.66 -2.51 -6.49
C VAL A 19 6.28 -1.21 -7.20
N VAL A 20 5.11 -1.18 -7.85
CA VAL A 20 4.68 -0.01 -8.63
C VAL A 20 4.45 1.22 -7.74
N PRO A 21 3.67 1.14 -6.64
CA PRO A 21 3.56 2.24 -5.69
C PRO A 21 4.91 2.67 -5.10
N ALA A 22 5.78 1.73 -4.74
CA ALA A 22 7.09 2.03 -4.17
C ALA A 22 7.98 2.82 -5.14
N VAL A 23 8.01 2.45 -6.42
CA VAL A 23 8.79 3.14 -7.45
C VAL A 23 8.26 4.55 -7.70
N VAL A 24 6.94 4.71 -7.80
CA VAL A 24 6.32 6.03 -8.02
C VAL A 24 6.61 6.97 -6.84
N LEU A 25 6.45 6.48 -5.61
CA LEU A 25 6.77 7.25 -4.41
C LEU A 25 8.26 7.59 -4.32
N LEU A 26 9.15 6.66 -4.65
CA LEU A 26 10.59 6.88 -4.66
C LEU A 26 10.99 8.01 -5.61
N PHE A 27 10.52 7.99 -6.85
CA PHE A 27 10.80 9.06 -7.81
C PHE A 27 10.25 10.40 -7.35
N MET A 28 9.06 10.39 -6.75
CA MET A 28 8.45 11.60 -6.20
C MET A 28 9.29 12.19 -5.05
N HIS A 29 9.76 11.35 -4.13
CA HIS A 29 10.61 11.80 -3.02
C HIS A 29 11.97 12.29 -3.48
N ILE A 30 12.61 11.61 -4.44
CA ILE A 30 13.88 12.07 -5.03
C ILE A 30 13.70 13.44 -5.69
N ALA A 31 12.65 13.62 -6.50
CA ALA A 31 12.36 14.89 -7.13
C ALA A 31 12.17 16.01 -6.09
N TRP A 32 11.46 15.71 -5.01
CA TRP A 32 11.21 16.66 -3.94
C TRP A 32 12.47 16.98 -3.11
N GLU A 33 13.30 15.97 -2.83
CA GLU A 33 14.59 16.14 -2.15
C GLU A 33 15.50 17.08 -2.95
N VAL A 34 15.57 16.93 -4.27
CA VAL A 34 16.32 17.85 -5.14
C VAL A 34 15.80 19.27 -5.03
N VAL A 35 14.47 19.46 -5.06
CA VAL A 35 13.86 20.80 -4.90
C VAL A 35 14.24 21.43 -3.55
N LEU A 36 14.16 20.67 -2.45
CA LEU A 36 14.55 21.15 -1.12
C LEU A 36 16.05 21.47 -1.02
N ALA A 37 16.91 20.63 -1.59
CA ALA A 37 18.35 20.85 -1.61
C ALA A 37 18.71 22.11 -2.39
N VAL A 38 18.08 22.36 -3.55
CA VAL A 38 18.27 23.59 -4.32
C VAL A 38 17.80 24.82 -3.55
N ILE A 39 16.64 24.76 -2.89
CA ILE A 39 16.14 25.86 -2.06
C ILE A 39 17.12 26.18 -0.94
N LEU A 40 17.64 25.16 -0.25
CA LEU A 40 18.63 25.33 0.83
C LEU A 40 19.97 25.91 0.33
N GLY A 41 20.38 25.59 -0.89
CA GLY A 41 21.64 26.06 -1.48
C GLY A 41 21.57 27.44 -2.12
N VAL A 42 20.40 27.86 -2.63
CA VAL A 42 20.23 29.14 -3.33
C VAL A 42 19.75 30.25 -2.40
N VAL A 43 19.00 29.93 -1.34
CA VAL A 43 18.46 30.94 -0.43
C VAL A 43 19.51 31.33 0.61
N ASP A 44 19.94 32.59 0.57
CA ASP A 44 20.81 33.18 1.58
C ASP A 44 20.03 33.48 2.87
N PHE A 45 20.10 32.57 3.84
CA PHE A 45 19.43 32.70 5.14
C PHE A 45 20.06 33.75 6.08
N GLU A 46 21.20 34.35 5.71
CA GLU A 46 21.96 35.29 6.58
C GLU A 46 21.68 36.78 6.32
N GLN A 47 21.09 37.17 5.18
CA GLN A 47 21.05 38.59 4.78
C GLN A 47 19.97 39.45 5.44
N ALA A 48 18.92 38.88 6.04
CA ALA A 48 17.80 39.67 6.59
C ALA A 48 17.99 39.99 8.09
N LYS A 49 18.75 41.04 8.40
CA LYS A 49 19.03 41.52 9.77
C LYS A 49 17.79 41.74 10.67
N THR A 50 16.59 41.90 10.09
CA THR A 50 15.32 42.11 10.82
C THR A 50 14.45 40.85 10.97
N CYS A 51 14.74 39.75 10.25
CA CYS A 51 13.93 38.51 10.23
C CYS A 51 14.81 37.27 10.55
N THR A 52 15.99 37.47 11.15
CA THR A 52 17.05 36.46 11.35
C THR A 52 16.59 35.23 12.14
N VAL A 53 15.88 35.42 13.25
CA VAL A 53 15.40 34.30 14.09
C VAL A 53 14.41 33.41 13.33
N GLY A 54 13.53 34.01 12.53
CA GLY A 54 12.59 33.27 11.68
C GLY A 54 13.30 32.46 10.60
N LEU A 55 14.27 33.08 9.91
CA LEU A 55 15.04 32.45 8.83
C LEU A 55 15.95 31.31 9.30
N VAL A 56 16.60 31.45 10.47
CA VAL A 56 17.40 30.37 11.06
C VAL A 56 16.49 29.17 11.42
N ASN A 57 15.32 29.44 11.99
CA ASN A 57 14.34 28.39 12.28
C ASN A 57 13.82 27.72 10.99
N LEU A 58 13.63 28.48 9.92
CA LEU A 58 13.25 27.94 8.60
C LEU A 58 14.33 27.04 8.02
N LYS A 59 15.60 27.48 8.07
CA LYS A 59 16.74 26.68 7.62
C LYS A 59 16.83 25.36 8.37
N ASN A 60 16.69 25.38 9.69
CA ASN A 60 16.68 24.17 10.52
C ASN A 60 15.48 23.27 10.21
N TYR A 61 14.30 23.85 9.97
CA TYR A 61 13.12 23.10 9.55
C TYR A 61 13.31 22.42 8.18
N LEU A 62 13.84 23.14 7.20
CA LEU A 62 14.14 22.61 5.87
C LEU A 62 15.22 21.54 5.91
N LEU A 63 16.26 21.73 6.73
CA LEU A 63 17.31 20.72 6.94
C LEU A 63 16.74 19.45 7.58
N GLY A 64 15.91 19.59 8.62
CA GLY A 64 15.21 18.46 9.22
C GLY A 64 14.31 17.74 8.22
N TYR A 65 13.63 18.48 7.34
CA TYR A 65 12.80 17.89 6.30
C TYR A 65 13.63 17.12 5.26
N LEU A 66 14.81 17.63 4.89
CA LEU A 66 15.75 16.95 4.00
C LEU A 66 16.25 15.63 4.61
N VAL A 67 16.60 15.63 5.91
CA VAL A 67 16.97 14.39 6.60
C VAL A 67 15.81 13.40 6.60
N MET A 68 14.59 13.86 6.88
CA MET A 68 13.40 13.00 6.89
C MET A 68 13.12 12.35 5.54
N ILE A 69 13.17 13.12 4.45
CA ILE A 69 12.91 12.56 3.11
C ILE A 69 14.00 11.58 2.69
N SER A 70 15.27 11.81 3.07
CA SER A 70 16.35 10.87 2.79
C SER A 70 16.14 9.52 3.50
N VAL A 71 15.67 9.53 4.75
CA VAL A 71 15.30 8.30 5.49
C VAL A 71 14.12 7.60 4.82
N ALA A 72 13.12 8.35 4.35
CA ALA A 72 11.99 7.80 3.62
C ALA A 72 12.43 7.10 2.32
N ILE A 73 13.35 7.71 1.56
CA ILE A 73 13.94 7.15 0.33
C ILE A 73 14.68 5.84 0.63
N VAL A 74 15.51 5.79 1.68
CA VAL A 74 16.23 4.57 2.07
C VAL A 74 15.25 3.42 2.35
N ILE A 75 14.17 3.69 3.09
CA ILE A 75 13.14 2.69 3.38
C ILE A 75 12.43 2.24 2.10
N GLU A 76 12.11 3.15 1.18
CA GLU A 76 11.48 2.84 -0.10
C GLU A 76 12.37 2.00 -1.00
N VAL A 77 13.67 2.28 -1.05
CA VAL A 77 14.66 1.45 -1.76
C VAL A 77 14.73 0.05 -1.16
N ILE A 78 14.73 -0.08 0.16
CA ILE A 78 14.70 -1.39 0.83
C ILE A 78 13.42 -2.15 0.48
N ILE A 79 12.26 -1.49 0.53
CA ILE A 79 10.97 -2.08 0.15
C ILE A 79 11.00 -2.52 -1.31
N PHE A 80 11.47 -1.67 -2.22
CA PHE A 80 11.59 -1.99 -3.64
C PHE A 80 12.50 -3.22 -3.86
N TRP A 81 13.69 -3.23 -3.25
CA TRP A 81 14.64 -4.34 -3.36
C TRP A 81 14.09 -5.66 -2.82
N VAL A 82 13.45 -5.63 -1.66
CA VAL A 82 12.81 -6.82 -1.06
C VAL A 82 11.62 -7.28 -1.89
N SER A 83 10.86 -6.34 -2.47
CA SER A 83 9.73 -6.67 -3.35
C SER A 83 10.17 -7.33 -4.66
N LEU A 84 11.34 -6.97 -5.20
CA LEU A 84 11.92 -7.60 -6.40
C LEU A 84 12.48 -9.01 -6.13
N ARG A 85 12.94 -9.29 -4.89
CA ARG A 85 13.51 -10.60 -4.52
C ARG A 85 12.48 -11.70 -4.24
N GLY A 86 11.18 -11.39 -4.31
CA GLY A 86 10.11 -12.35 -4.10
C GLY A 86 9.99 -13.37 -5.24
N THR A 87 10.69 -14.50 -5.17
CA THR A 87 10.47 -15.63 -6.09
C THR A 87 9.31 -16.54 -5.63
N ILE A 88 8.51 -17.05 -6.58
CA ILE A 88 7.31 -17.88 -6.34
C ILE A 88 7.54 -19.09 -5.40
N LEU A 89 8.76 -19.64 -5.37
CA LEU A 89 9.11 -20.86 -4.62
C LEU A 89 9.60 -20.63 -3.18
N HIS A 90 10.02 -19.41 -2.81
CA HIS A 90 10.61 -19.12 -1.50
C HIS A 90 9.88 -17.96 -0.83
N ALA A 91 8.99 -18.29 0.13
CA ALA A 91 8.14 -17.33 0.83
C ALA A 91 8.78 -16.72 2.10
N GLU A 92 9.93 -17.24 2.56
CA GLU A 92 10.63 -16.77 3.78
C GLU A 92 11.00 -15.27 3.82
N PRO A 93 11.38 -14.59 2.71
CA PRO A 93 11.66 -13.14 2.78
C PRO A 93 10.41 -12.25 2.99
N ARG A 94 9.20 -12.82 3.08
CA ARG A 94 7.94 -12.06 3.23
C ARG A 94 7.58 -11.68 4.66
N ASP A 95 8.23 -12.27 5.68
CA ASP A 95 8.00 -11.85 7.07
C ASP A 95 8.59 -10.46 7.34
N CYS A 96 9.78 -10.17 6.78
CA CYS A 96 10.39 -8.85 6.87
C CYS A 96 9.58 -7.75 6.17
N MET A 97 8.81 -8.08 5.12
CA MET A 97 7.95 -7.12 4.43
C MET A 97 6.90 -6.52 5.38
N GLN A 98 6.38 -7.32 6.30
CA GLN A 98 5.40 -6.84 7.28
C GLN A 98 6.00 -5.75 8.17
N TYR A 99 7.23 -5.96 8.65
CA TYR A 99 7.95 -4.98 9.48
C TYR A 99 8.31 -3.71 8.69
N LEU A 100 8.77 -3.83 7.45
CA LEU A 100 9.08 -2.68 6.59
C LEU A 100 7.85 -1.80 6.35
N LEU A 101 6.67 -2.40 6.16
CA LEU A 101 5.43 -1.65 5.99
C LEU A 101 5.00 -0.94 7.28
N TYR A 102 5.23 -1.54 8.46
CA TYR A 102 5.03 -0.84 9.74
C TYR A 102 5.99 0.34 9.91
N THR A 103 7.26 0.16 9.57
CA THR A 103 8.26 1.24 9.60
C THR A 103 7.86 2.36 8.65
N LYS A 104 7.41 2.03 7.42
CA LYS A 104 6.93 3.02 6.46
C LYS A 104 5.71 3.79 6.96
N LEU A 105 4.76 3.11 7.60
CA LEU A 105 3.61 3.77 8.24
C LEU A 105 4.05 4.73 9.36
N ALA A 106 5.03 4.32 10.18
CA ALA A 106 5.56 5.19 11.24
C ALA A 106 6.23 6.44 10.67
N VAL A 107 7.02 6.29 9.59
CA VAL A 107 7.62 7.43 8.87
C VAL A 107 6.55 8.35 8.28
N LEU A 108 5.49 7.79 7.68
CA LEU A 108 4.37 8.59 7.15
C LEU A 108 3.68 9.43 8.24
N LEU A 109 3.48 8.88 9.44
CA LEU A 109 2.92 9.62 10.58
C LEU A 109 3.85 10.74 11.06
N PHE A 110 5.16 10.48 11.04
CA PHE A 110 6.15 11.49 11.38
C PHE A 110 6.18 12.62 10.33
N GLU A 111 6.17 12.29 9.04
CA GLU A 111 6.07 13.26 7.93
C GLU A 111 4.83 14.12 8.05
N PHE A 112 3.68 13.52 8.37
CA PHE A 112 2.44 14.24 8.61
C PHE A 112 2.58 15.26 9.75
N SER A 113 3.19 14.85 10.87
CA SER A 113 3.45 15.71 12.01
C SER A 113 4.42 16.85 11.67
N TRP A 114 5.45 16.57 10.86
CA TRP A 114 6.38 17.57 10.36
C TRP A 114 5.69 18.62 9.47
N GLN A 115 4.68 18.21 8.70
CA GLN A 115 3.87 19.11 7.88
C GLN A 115 2.93 20.00 8.69
N ILE A 116 2.45 19.53 9.84
CA ILE A 116 1.73 20.37 10.80
C ILE A 116 2.68 21.44 11.37
N VAL A 117 3.90 21.07 11.76
CA VAL A 117 4.91 22.04 12.24
C VAL A 117 5.21 23.08 11.16
N GLY A 118 5.28 22.69 9.88
CA GLY A 118 5.44 23.60 8.75
C GLY A 118 4.32 24.63 8.63
N ILE A 119 3.05 24.22 8.79
CA ILE A 119 1.92 25.16 8.80
C ILE A 119 2.00 26.10 10.00
N LEU A 120 2.26 25.57 11.21
CA LEU A 120 2.35 26.39 12.42
C LEU A 120 3.45 27.45 12.30
N TRP A 121 4.59 27.06 11.73
CA TRP A 121 5.68 27.98 11.44
C TRP A 121 5.26 29.06 10.43
N LEU A 122 4.57 28.66 9.34
CA LEU A 122 4.06 29.59 8.33
C LEU A 122 3.10 30.60 8.97
N VAL A 123 2.07 30.15 9.68
CA VAL A 123 1.06 31.02 10.30
C VAL A 123 1.70 32.05 11.23
N LYS A 124 2.71 31.65 12.00
CA LYS A 124 3.40 32.53 12.95
C LYS A 124 4.30 33.58 12.27
N HIS A 125 4.93 33.25 11.15
CA HIS A 125 5.93 34.12 10.50
C HIS A 125 5.43 34.76 9.19
N TYR A 126 4.22 34.45 8.75
CA TYR A 126 3.62 34.95 7.49
C TYR A 126 3.54 36.49 7.44
N GLN A 127 3.32 37.15 8.58
CA GLN A 127 3.18 38.60 8.67
C GLN A 127 4.50 39.36 8.87
N SER A 128 5.55 38.72 9.40
CA SER A 128 6.76 39.41 9.86
C SER A 128 7.75 39.80 8.75
N CYS A 129 7.70 39.15 7.59
CA CYS A 129 8.62 39.40 6.47
C CYS A 129 7.81 40.02 5.30
N LYS A 130 8.26 41.13 4.69
CA LYS A 130 7.43 41.97 3.78
C LYS A 130 7.50 41.61 2.28
N SER A 131 8.26 40.59 1.87
CA SER A 131 8.36 40.23 0.45
C SER A 131 7.18 39.34 0.00
N GLU A 132 6.47 39.79 -1.04
CA GLU A 132 5.28 39.14 -1.59
C GLU A 132 5.57 37.84 -2.36
N SER A 133 6.67 37.80 -3.12
CA SER A 133 7.02 36.68 -4.00
C SER A 133 7.33 35.35 -3.26
N PRO A 134 8.20 35.31 -2.24
CA PRO A 134 8.53 34.06 -1.55
C PRO A 134 7.37 33.54 -0.69
N LYS A 135 6.46 34.42 -0.24
CA LYS A 135 5.26 34.00 0.50
C LYS A 135 4.33 33.15 -0.36
N LYS A 136 4.05 33.60 -1.59
CA LYS A 136 3.17 32.88 -2.52
C LYS A 136 3.78 31.53 -2.91
N ALA A 137 5.09 31.48 -3.11
CA ALA A 137 5.81 30.23 -3.40
C ALA A 137 5.78 29.26 -2.20
N ALA A 138 6.05 29.71 -0.98
CA ALA A 138 6.01 28.88 0.22
C ALA A 138 4.60 28.33 0.51
N LEU A 139 3.57 29.16 0.31
CA LEU A 139 2.17 28.75 0.49
C LEU A 139 1.77 27.71 -0.57
N ALA A 140 2.16 27.91 -1.84
CA ALA A 140 1.92 26.93 -2.90
C ALA A 140 2.61 25.58 -2.62
N ILE A 141 3.85 25.60 -2.15
CA ILE A 141 4.59 24.41 -1.74
C ILE A 141 3.85 23.63 -0.64
N ILE A 142 3.38 24.34 0.40
CA ILE A 142 2.64 23.71 1.50
C ILE A 142 1.33 23.10 1.00
N ILE A 143 0.57 23.80 0.15
CA ILE A 143 -0.67 23.27 -0.42
C ILE A 143 -0.39 22.00 -1.21
N ILE A 144 0.61 22.00 -2.10
CA ILE A 144 0.97 20.85 -2.92
C ILE A 144 1.32 19.66 -2.02
N ASN A 145 2.17 19.85 -1.00
CA ASN A 145 2.54 18.79 -0.08
C ASN A 145 1.35 18.20 0.68
N TRP A 146 0.37 19.03 1.07
CA TRP A 146 -0.85 18.56 1.71
C TRP A 146 -1.74 17.76 0.78
N ILE A 147 -1.89 18.19 -0.48
CA ILE A 147 -2.63 17.44 -1.51
C ILE A 147 -2.00 16.05 -1.69
N VAL A 148 -0.67 16.01 -1.80
CA VAL A 148 0.09 14.76 -1.93
C VAL A 148 -0.14 13.86 -0.71
N MET A 149 0.01 14.38 0.50
CA MET A 149 -0.22 13.59 1.72
C MET A 149 -1.65 13.05 1.81
N LEU A 150 -2.66 13.86 1.50
CA LEU A 150 -4.04 13.41 1.49
C LEU A 150 -4.26 12.32 0.43
N SER A 151 -3.63 12.41 -0.74
CA SER A 151 -3.73 11.37 -1.78
C SER A 151 -3.11 10.04 -1.33
N ILE A 152 -2.00 10.07 -0.58
CA ILE A 152 -1.38 8.88 0.02
C ILE A 152 -2.29 8.27 1.09
N ILE A 153 -2.89 9.10 1.95
CA ILE A 153 -3.84 8.63 2.97
C ILE A 153 -5.07 8.00 2.32
N ILE A 154 -5.65 8.64 1.30
CA ILE A 154 -6.83 8.14 0.58
C ILE A 154 -6.49 6.84 -0.16
N SER A 155 -5.36 6.76 -0.86
CA SER A 155 -4.96 5.53 -1.55
C SER A 155 -4.68 4.39 -0.57
N THR A 156 -4.03 4.67 0.57
CA THR A 156 -3.84 3.70 1.65
C THR A 156 -5.18 3.27 2.26
N TRP A 157 -6.13 4.19 2.43
CA TRP A 157 -7.47 3.88 2.92
C TRP A 157 -8.30 3.06 1.93
N CYS A 158 -8.21 3.38 0.63
CA CYS A 158 -8.87 2.64 -0.43
C CYS A 158 -8.30 1.22 -0.60
N THR A 159 -7.01 1.05 -0.35
CA THR A 159 -6.34 -0.26 -0.35
C THR A 159 -6.53 -1.01 0.97
N TYR A 160 -6.80 -0.29 2.07
CA TYR A 160 -7.27 -0.85 3.33
C TYR A 160 -8.65 -1.50 3.16
N ASP A 161 -8.77 -2.70 3.69
CA ASP A 161 -9.59 -3.74 3.10
C ASP A 161 -11.12 -3.53 3.17
N ILE A 162 -11.73 -3.01 2.10
CA ILE A 162 -13.16 -3.23 1.74
C ILE A 162 -13.36 -4.61 1.07
N ALA A 163 -12.29 -5.22 0.55
CA ALA A 163 -12.32 -6.42 -0.29
C ALA A 163 -12.33 -7.76 0.46
N GLY A 164 -11.97 -7.85 1.73
CA GLY A 164 -11.95 -9.09 2.51
C GLY A 164 -13.34 -9.60 2.78
N ARG A 165 -14.32 -8.70 2.93
CA ARG A 165 -15.75 -9.09 2.91
C ARG A 165 -16.14 -9.71 1.56
N LYS A 166 -15.65 -9.17 0.44
CA LYS A 166 -15.92 -9.70 -0.90
C LYS A 166 -15.19 -11.02 -1.15
N TRP A 167 -13.95 -11.18 -0.67
CA TRP A 167 -13.15 -12.39 -0.80
C TRP A 167 -13.71 -13.55 0.03
N VAL A 168 -14.11 -13.31 1.28
CA VAL A 168 -14.80 -14.32 2.10
C VAL A 168 -16.10 -14.77 1.43
N LYS A 169 -16.86 -13.83 0.86
CA LYS A 169 -18.08 -14.15 0.10
C LYS A 169 -17.77 -14.97 -1.15
N MET A 170 -16.73 -14.61 -1.91
CA MET A 170 -16.29 -15.35 -3.10
C MET A 170 -15.79 -16.76 -2.74
N LYS A 171 -15.03 -16.92 -1.66
CA LYS A 171 -14.52 -18.22 -1.23
C LYS A 171 -15.65 -19.15 -0.79
N ARG A 172 -16.60 -18.65 0.01
CA ARG A 172 -17.85 -19.38 0.33
C ARG A 172 -18.62 -19.77 -0.93
N PHE A 173 -18.67 -18.87 -1.92
CA PHE A 173 -19.32 -19.17 -3.20
C PHE A 173 -18.59 -20.29 -3.97
N GLN A 174 -17.26 -20.27 -4.08
CA GLN A 174 -16.47 -21.33 -4.71
C GLN A 174 -16.60 -22.68 -3.99
N GLU A 175 -16.58 -22.70 -2.66
CA GLU A 175 -16.81 -23.91 -1.87
C GLU A 175 -18.21 -24.49 -2.13
N SER A 176 -19.24 -23.63 -2.16
CA SER A 176 -20.61 -24.05 -2.49
C SER A 176 -20.72 -24.63 -3.91
N LEU A 177 -19.98 -24.09 -4.90
CA LEU A 177 -19.93 -24.65 -6.24
C LEU A 177 -19.25 -26.03 -6.25
N LYS A 178 -18.13 -26.17 -5.53
CA LYS A 178 -17.40 -27.45 -5.43
C LYS A 178 -18.26 -28.54 -4.78
N GLU A 179 -19.02 -28.19 -3.75
CA GLU A 179 -19.99 -29.09 -3.11
C GLU A 179 -21.13 -29.48 -4.05
N LYS A 180 -21.72 -28.52 -4.78
CA LYS A 180 -22.74 -28.79 -5.80
C LYS A 180 -22.22 -29.74 -6.88
N THR A 181 -21.01 -29.51 -7.41
CA THR A 181 -20.39 -30.38 -8.41
C THR A 181 -20.14 -31.80 -7.86
N LYS A 182 -19.64 -31.92 -6.61
CA LYS A 182 -19.47 -33.23 -5.95
C LYS A 182 -20.80 -33.96 -5.78
N ARG A 183 -21.86 -33.27 -5.35
CA ARG A 183 -23.20 -33.83 -5.18
C ARG A 183 -23.79 -34.31 -6.51
N ASN A 184 -23.63 -33.53 -7.58
CA ASN A 184 -24.05 -33.92 -8.93
C ASN A 184 -23.28 -35.13 -9.46
N LYS A 185 -21.96 -35.21 -9.25
CA LYS A 185 -21.16 -36.40 -9.60
C LYS A 185 -21.61 -37.64 -8.83
N ARG A 186 -21.89 -37.53 -7.52
CA ARG A 186 -22.43 -38.66 -6.73
C ARG A 186 -23.81 -39.10 -7.23
N ASN A 187 -24.71 -38.17 -7.53
CA ASN A 187 -26.04 -38.48 -8.02
C ASN A 187 -26.03 -39.14 -9.41
N SER A 188 -25.22 -38.64 -10.35
CA SER A 188 -25.04 -39.26 -11.67
C SER A 188 -24.43 -40.66 -11.58
N GLY A 189 -23.39 -40.85 -10.76
CA GLY A 189 -22.82 -42.17 -10.48
C GLY A 189 -23.84 -43.15 -9.88
N ARG A 190 -24.66 -42.69 -8.94
CA ARG A 190 -25.75 -43.50 -8.34
C ARG A 190 -26.84 -43.87 -9.34
N ARG A 191 -27.19 -42.97 -10.28
CA ARG A 191 -28.12 -43.26 -11.38
C ARG A 191 -27.57 -44.32 -12.32
N ASN A 192 -26.32 -44.18 -12.75
CA ASN A 192 -25.67 -45.15 -13.64
C ASN A 192 -25.56 -46.53 -12.98
N TRP A 193 -25.22 -46.58 -11.69
CA TRP A 193 -25.17 -47.85 -10.95
C TRP A 193 -26.55 -48.50 -10.84
N ARG A 194 -27.60 -47.71 -10.55
CA ARG A 194 -28.98 -48.20 -10.54
C ARG A 194 -29.40 -48.78 -11.90
N GLN A 195 -29.16 -48.07 -13.00
CA GLN A 195 -29.45 -48.54 -14.36
C GLN A 195 -28.68 -49.82 -14.72
N ARG A 196 -27.38 -49.90 -14.39
CA ARG A 196 -26.57 -51.11 -14.60
C ARG A 196 -27.08 -52.29 -13.75
N SER A 197 -27.43 -52.04 -12.49
CA SER A 197 -27.96 -53.09 -11.60
C SER A 197 -29.34 -53.60 -12.02
N SER A 198 -30.21 -52.75 -12.57
CA SER A 198 -31.50 -53.20 -13.12
C SER A 198 -31.33 -54.01 -14.39
N PHE A 199 -30.40 -53.60 -15.27
CA PHE A 199 -30.09 -54.34 -16.49
C PHE A 199 -29.51 -55.74 -16.17
N LEU A 200 -28.56 -55.82 -15.25
CA LEU A 200 -28.01 -57.11 -14.78
C LEU A 200 -29.09 -58.01 -14.18
N ARG A 201 -29.99 -57.47 -13.34
CA ARG A 201 -31.11 -58.25 -12.78
C ARG A 201 -32.05 -58.81 -13.85
N LEU A 202 -32.30 -58.08 -14.93
CA LEU A 202 -33.11 -58.56 -16.06
C LEU A 202 -32.43 -59.71 -16.80
N ILE A 203 -31.11 -59.61 -17.06
CA ILE A 203 -30.34 -60.68 -17.71
C ILE A 203 -30.37 -61.96 -16.87
N PHE A 204 -30.11 -61.87 -15.56
CA PHE A 204 -30.15 -63.04 -14.68
C PHE A 204 -31.55 -63.69 -14.66
N ARG A 205 -32.62 -62.87 -14.62
CA ARG A 205 -34.00 -63.37 -14.64
C ARG A 205 -34.38 -64.05 -15.97
N TYR A 206 -33.89 -63.55 -17.09
CA TYR A 206 -34.09 -64.19 -18.40
C TYR A 206 -33.38 -65.55 -18.49
N ARG A 207 -32.13 -65.62 -18.01
CA ARG A 207 -31.33 -66.85 -17.99
C ARG A 207 -31.93 -67.96 -17.12
N ASP A 208 -32.65 -67.61 -16.06
CA ASP A 208 -33.34 -68.59 -15.20
C ASP A 208 -34.66 -69.10 -15.80
N MET A 209 -35.23 -68.44 -16.82
CA MET A 209 -36.44 -68.88 -17.52
C MET A 209 -36.14 -69.85 -18.68
N GLU A 210 -34.91 -69.86 -19.19
CA GLU A 210 -34.47 -70.77 -20.27
C GLU A 210 -33.97 -72.14 -19.74
N ARG A 211 -34.01 -72.36 -18.43
CA ARG A 211 -33.51 -73.58 -17.77
C ARG A 211 -34.66 -74.34 -17.10
#